data_AF-A0A1G3XQW8-F1
#
_entry.id   AF-A0A1G3XQW8-F1
#
_cell.length_a   1.000
_cell.length_b   1.000
_cell.length_c   1.000
_cell.angle_alpha   90.00
_cell.angle_beta   90.00
_cell.angle_gamma   90.00
#
_symmetry.space_group_name_H-M   'P 1'
#
loop_
_entity.id
_entity.type
_entity.pdbx_description
1 polymer ?
#
loop_
_entity_poly.entity_id
_entity_poly.type
_entity_poly.pdbx_seq_one_letter_code
_entity_poly.pdbx_strand_id
1 'polypeptide(L)' 'MLRWSNLFEESPVEWLLEQSNPAVRYFTLRDLLNKDETDKEVVSSRDTISNAPVITEVWHFVLLPVA' A
#
# COMPACT_ATOMS: atom_id res chain seq x y z
N MET A 1 -25.53 8.07 1.46
CA MET A 1 -24.56 7.00 1.16
C MET A 1 -23.96 6.55 2.48
N LEU A 2 -23.93 5.24 2.77
CA LEU A 2 -23.27 4.73 3.97
C LEU A 2 -21.76 4.88 3.79
N ARG A 3 -21.07 5.45 4.79
CA ARG A 3 -19.61 5.48 4.82
C ARG A 3 -19.13 4.08 5.15
N TRP A 4 -18.29 3.49 4.32
CA TRP A 4 -17.78 2.13 4.51
C TRP A 4 -17.11 1.94 5.89
N SER A 5 -16.47 2.99 6.41
CA SER A 5 -15.85 2.98 7.75
C SER A 5 -16.83 2.75 8.89
N ASN A 6 -18.11 3.06 8.69
CA ASN A 6 -19.15 2.89 9.71
C ASN A 6 -19.71 1.45 9.75
N LEU A 7 -19.22 0.57 8.88
CA LEU A 7 -19.60 -0.85 8.86
C LEU A 7 -18.81 -1.69 9.86
N PHE A 8 -17.76 -1.12 10.46
CA PHE A 8 -16.87 -1.81 11.38
C PHE A 8 -16.97 -1.20 12.78
N GLU A 9 -16.87 -2.05 13.81
CA GLU A 9 -16.82 -1.61 15.21
C GLU A 9 -15.57 -0.76 15.49
N GLU A 10 -14.46 -1.12 14.83
CA GLU A 10 -13.19 -0.40 14.86
C GLU A 10 -12.76 -0.04 13.44
N SER A 11 -12.09 1.10 13.29
CA SER A 11 -11.61 1.54 11.98
C SER A 11 -10.49 0.61 11.50
N PRO A 12 -10.64 -0.07 10.35
CA PRO A 12 -9.56 -0.92 9.83
C PRO A 12 -8.41 -0.09 9.26
N VAL A 13 -8.50 1.25 9.29
CA VAL A 13 -7.46 2.16 8.78
C VAL A 13 -6.13 1.91 9.48
N GLU A 14 -6.12 1.63 10.78
CA GLU A 14 -4.87 1.36 11.49
C GLU A 14 -4.15 0.12 10.95
N TRP A 15 -4.90 -0.96 10.73
CA TRP A 15 -4.40 -2.18 10.10
C TRP A 15 -3.92 -1.94 8.67
N LEU A 16 -4.68 -1.18 7.87
CA LEU A 16 -4.32 -0.82 6.50
C LEU A 16 -3.05 0.06 6.42
N LEU A 17 -2.72 0.77 7.49
CA LEU A 17 -1.55 1.63 7.59
C LEU A 17 -0.32 0.92 8.16
N GLU A 18 -0.38 -0.38 8.46
CA GLU A 18 0.79 -1.14 8.89
C GLU A 18 1.92 -1.13 7.84
N GLN A 19 3.17 -1.17 8.32
CA GLN A 19 4.36 -1.14 7.45
C GLN A 19 4.63 -2.49 6.75
N SER A 20 3.94 -3.55 7.16
CA SER A 20 4.11 -4.92 6.65
C SER A 20 3.76 -5.04 5.16
N ASN A 21 2.89 -4.16 4.64
CA ASN A 21 2.52 -4.11 3.23
C ASN A 21 2.54 -2.66 2.71
N PRO A 22 3.70 -2.17 2.23
CA PRO A 22 3.87 -0.77 1.82
C PRO A 22 2.95 -0.36 0.65
N ALA A 23 2.56 -1.31 -0.21
CA ALA A 23 1.61 -1.05 -1.29
C ALA A 23 0.20 -0.77 -0.75
N VAL A 24 -0.31 -1.61 0.15
CA VAL A 24 -1.61 -1.40 0.81
C VAL A 24 -1.61 -0.08 1.58
N ARG A 25 -0.53 0.21 2.31
CA ARG A 25 -0.36 1.49 3.02
C ARG A 25 -0.40 2.69 2.07
N TYR A 26 0.34 2.63 0.95
CA TYR A 26 0.37 3.70 -0.05
C TYR A 26 -1.03 4.00 -0.63
N PHE A 27 -1.75 2.98 -1.09
CA PHE A 27 -3.09 3.17 -1.67
C PHE A 27 -4.11 3.60 -0.62
N THR A 28 -3.97 3.16 0.63
CA THR A 28 -4.80 3.63 1.73
C THR A 28 -4.60 5.14 1.97
N LEU A 29 -3.35 5.60 2.04
CA LEU A 29 -3.06 7.03 2.25
C LEU A 29 -3.58 7.87 1.08
N ARG A 30 -3.29 7.49 -0.17
CA ARG A 30 -3.63 8.26 -1.37
C ARG A 30 -5.12 8.19 -1.72
N ASP A 31 -5.68 6.99 -1.85
CA ASP A 31 -7.02 6.80 -2.44
C ASP A 31 -8.13 6.77 -1.40
N LEU A 32 -7.85 6.22 -0.20
CA LEU A 32 -8.86 6.09 0.84
C LEU A 32 -8.92 7.32 1.74
N LEU A 33 -7.75 7.86 2.10
CA LEU A 33 -7.61 9.03 2.98
C LEU A 33 -7.39 10.34 2.21
N ASN A 34 -7.29 10.29 0.87
CA ASN A 34 -7.10 11.45 -0.01
C ASN A 34 -5.88 12.31 0.38
N LYS A 35 -4.79 11.69 0.83
CA LYS A 35 -3.53 12.39 1.04
C LYS A 35 -2.87 12.71 -0.29
N ASP A 36 -2.23 13.88 -0.34
CA ASP A 36 -1.49 14.34 -1.51
C ASP A 36 -0.26 13.45 -1.78
N GLU A 37 0.14 13.33 -3.04
CA GLU A 37 1.33 12.55 -3.44
C GLU A 37 2.65 13.09 -2.88
N THR A 38 2.65 14.34 -2.42
CA THR A 38 3.78 14.99 -1.73
C THR A 38 3.76 14.80 -0.22
N ASP A 39 2.71 14.20 0.35
CA ASP A 39 2.66 13.85 1.77
C ASP A 39 3.80 12.87 2.11
N LYS A 40 4.50 13.14 3.23
CA LYS A 40 5.69 12.39 3.64
C LYS A 40 5.42 10.90 3.82
N GLU A 41 4.23 10.53 4.30
CA GLU A 41 3.86 9.13 4.49
C GLU A 41 3.54 8.44 3.16
N VAL A 42 2.96 9.18 2.20
CA VAL A 42 2.69 8.69 0.84
C VAL A 42 4.01 8.43 0.12
N VAL A 43 4.93 9.40 0.15
CA VAL A 43 6.29 9.27 -0.42
C VAL A 43 7.04 8.11 0.22
N SER A 44 7.09 8.05 1.55
CA SER A 44 7.80 6.99 2.27
C SER A 44 7.23 5.60 1.97
N SER A 45 5.90 5.46 1.88
CA SER A 45 5.27 4.18 1.54
C SER A 45 5.59 3.79 0.11
N ARG A 46 5.50 4.73 -0.86
CA ARG A 46 5.85 4.48 -2.26
C ARG A 46 7.29 3.99 -2.43
N ASP A 47 8.24 4.64 -1.77
CA ASP A 47 9.67 4.36 -1.94
C ASP A 47 10.06 2.99 -1.32
N THR A 48 9.22 2.41 -0.47
CA THR A 48 9.44 1.09 0.14
C THR A 48 8.73 -0.05 -0.60
N ILE A 49 7.81 0.25 -1.54
CA ILE A 49 7.09 -0.76 -2.33
C ILE A 49 8.06 -1.69 -3.08
N SER A 50 9.10 -1.13 -3.70
CA SER A 50 10.09 -1.91 -4.47
C SER A 50 10.85 -2.94 -3.63
N ASN A 51 10.90 -2.75 -2.31
CA ASN A 51 11.58 -3.66 -1.38
C ASN A 51 10.65 -4.72 -0.79
N ALA A 52 9.35 -4.70 -1.14
CA ALA A 52 8.41 -5.69 -0.63
C ALA A 52 8.78 -7.09 -1.16
N PRO A 53 8.87 -8.12 -0.30
CA PRO A 53 9.32 -9.45 -0.70
C PRO A 53 8.56 -10.04 -1.90
N VAL A 54 7.24 -9.83 -1.95
CA VAL A 54 6.38 -10.30 -3.05
C VAL A 54 6.73 -9.65 -4.39
N ILE A 55 7.21 -8.42 -4.39
CA ILE A 55 7.59 -7.70 -5.61
C ILE A 55 8.95 -8.21 -6.12
N THR A 56 9.89 -8.49 -5.23
CA THR A 56 11.17 -9.12 -5.57
C THR A 56 10.99 -10.47 -6.28
N GLU A 57 10.02 -11.28 -5.86
CA GLU A 57 9.67 -12.55 -6.51
C GLU A 57 9.10 -12.33 -7.92
N VAL A 58 8.23 -11.33 -8.12
CA VAL A 58 7.69 -11.02 -9.45
C VAL A 58 8.80 -10.58 -10.41
N TRP A 59 9.77 -9.78 -9.95
CA TRP A 59 10.92 -9.39 -10.77
C TRP A 59 11.78 -10.59 -11.20
N HIS A 60 11.89 -11.62 -10.35
CA HIS A 60 12.59 -12.87 -10.70
C HIS A 60 11.94 -13.56 -11.91
N PHE A 61 10.61 -13.55 -11.99
CA PHE A 61 9.89 -14.18 -13.10
C PHE A 61 9.79 -13.33 -14.37
N VAL A 62 9.76 -12.00 -14.25
CA VAL A 62 9.58 -11.10 -15.40
C VAL A 62 10.89 -10.81 -16.14
N LEU A 63 12.05 -10.92 -15.48
CA LEU A 63 13.36 -10.59 -16.06
C LEU A 63 14.19 -11.79 -16.53
N LEU A 64 13.73 -13.02 -16.28
CA LEU A 64 14.34 -14.20 -16.90
C LEU A 64 13.75 -14.40 -18.30
N PRO A 65 14.57 -14.47 -19.37
CA PRO A 65 14.08 -15.02 -20.62
C PRO A 65 13.67 -16.46 -20.33
N VAL A 66 12.44 -16.82 -20.68
CA VAL A 66 12.02 -18.22 -20.71
C VAL A 66 12.98 -18.92 -21.68
N ALA A 67 13.95 -19.63 -21.12
CA ALA A 67 14.92 -20.45 -21.85
C ALA A 67 14.30 -21.80 -22.20
#